data_AF-A0A9E0FHB2-F1
#
_entry.id   AF-A0A9E0FHB2-F1
#
_cell.length_a   1.000
_cell.length_b   1.000
_cell.length_c   1.000
_cell.angle_alpha   90.00
_cell.angle_beta   90.00
_cell.angle_gamma   90.00
#
_symmetry.space_group_name_H-M   'P 1'
#
loop_
_entity.id
_entity.type
_entity.pdbx_description
1 polymer ?
#
loop_
_entity_poly.entity_id
_entity_poly.type
_entity_poly.pdbx_seq_one_letter_code
_entity_poly.pdbx_strand_id
1 'polypeptide(L)'
;MAKKKSGIVKAAVGIGAVVVAGKVAYEKYKTTKSRYTKEEQDSADLEVRKYNAICEKKVVEVEDEEFVGCEIKSVASNTTLDLGLAVFEKDVYINFESVCSNVTIILPEGVNVACDIEKRIAGVHNLVENVDEEGIHTVYVIGKATLSKVDIIPVNFYVDDDDVEDILAEDDFDEEEAFPESGDVDVKVINKSEKEAVSEETVKSEDGFKPADNADTTEDNTETINLEEVK
;
A
#
# COMPACT_ATOMS: atom_id res chain seq x y z
N MET A 1 -51.88 -28.58 23.38
CA MET A 1 -50.78 -27.79 23.96
C MET A 1 -49.52 -28.04 23.15
N ALA A 2 -49.09 -27.10 22.30
CA ALA A 2 -47.88 -27.25 21.47
C ALA A 2 -46.88 -26.14 21.85
N LYS A 3 -45.72 -26.54 22.38
CA LYS A 3 -44.60 -25.64 22.73
C LYS A 3 -43.87 -25.24 21.45
N LYS A 4 -43.93 -23.95 21.07
CA LYS A 4 -43.08 -23.35 20.05
C LYS A 4 -41.77 -22.90 20.72
N LYS A 5 -40.66 -23.62 20.49
CA LYS A 5 -39.30 -23.18 20.80
C LYS A 5 -38.50 -23.13 19.50
N SER A 6 -38.29 -21.95 18.95
CA SER A 6 -37.19 -21.71 18.00
C SER A 6 -37.02 -20.20 17.84
N GLY A 7 -35.81 -19.70 18.10
CA GLY A 7 -35.53 -18.26 17.92
C GLY A 7 -34.14 -17.74 18.28
N ILE A 8 -33.10 -18.58 18.51
CA ILE A 8 -31.75 -18.07 18.86
C ILE A 8 -30.60 -18.66 18.00
N VAL A 9 -30.85 -19.57 17.06
CA VAL A 9 -29.75 -20.35 16.44
C VAL A 9 -29.01 -19.63 15.29
N LYS A 10 -29.41 -18.44 14.83
CA LYS A 10 -28.84 -17.83 13.60
C LYS A 10 -27.72 -16.79 13.77
N ALA A 11 -27.37 -16.35 14.98
CA ALA A 11 -26.36 -15.30 15.18
C ALA A 11 -24.91 -15.83 15.38
N ALA A 12 -24.71 -17.11 15.71
CA ALA A 12 -23.39 -17.64 16.09
C ALA A 12 -22.48 -18.03 14.91
N VAL A 13 -23.04 -18.30 13.72
CA VAL A 13 -22.26 -18.80 12.57
C VAL A 13 -21.47 -17.68 11.87
N GLY A 14 -21.97 -16.44 11.89
CA GLY A 14 -21.29 -15.30 11.26
C GLY A 14 -20.02 -14.85 12.00
N ILE A 15 -20.00 -14.94 13.33
CA ILE A 15 -18.88 -14.48 14.16
C ILE A 15 -17.65 -15.41 14.01
N GLY A 16 -17.87 -16.72 13.86
CA GLY A 16 -16.76 -17.68 13.71
C GLY A 16 -15.95 -17.51 12.42
N ALA A 17 -16.60 -17.22 11.30
CA ALA A 17 -15.91 -17.03 10.01
C ALA A 17 -15.05 -15.76 9.98
N VAL A 18 -15.54 -14.67 10.61
CA VAL A 18 -14.80 -13.39 10.70
C VAL A 18 -13.54 -13.55 11.55
N VAL A 19 -13.60 -14.29 12.66
CA VAL A 19 -12.43 -14.52 13.53
C VAL A 19 -11.35 -15.35 12.83
N VAL A 20 -11.73 -16.38 12.06
CA VAL A 20 -10.76 -17.22 11.33
C VAL A 20 -10.11 -16.44 10.18
N ALA A 21 -10.88 -15.69 9.41
CA ALA A 21 -10.35 -14.86 8.32
C ALA A 21 -9.39 -13.77 8.86
N GLY A 22 -9.75 -13.14 9.98
CA GLY A 22 -8.89 -12.16 10.66
C GLY A 22 -7.56 -12.77 11.11
N LYS A 23 -7.57 -13.98 11.67
CA LYS A 23 -6.33 -14.67 12.09
C LYS A 23 -5.43 -15.00 10.90
N VAL A 24 -5.98 -15.53 9.81
CA VAL A 24 -5.22 -15.85 8.60
C VAL A 24 -4.62 -14.58 7.98
N ALA A 25 -5.38 -13.49 7.93
CA ALA A 25 -4.89 -12.21 7.45
C ALA A 25 -3.75 -11.67 8.32
N TYR A 26 -3.88 -11.76 9.65
CA TYR A 26 -2.86 -11.32 10.59
C TYR A 26 -1.56 -12.14 10.49
N GLU A 27 -1.66 -13.46 10.32
CA GLU A 27 -0.49 -14.32 10.12
C GLU A 27 0.22 -13.96 8.81
N LYS A 28 -0.52 -13.77 7.71
CA LYS A 28 0.05 -13.32 6.43
C LYS A 28 0.72 -11.95 6.55
N TYR A 29 0.10 -11.00 7.25
CA TYR A 29 0.70 -9.70 7.53
C TYR A 29 2.03 -9.86 8.27
N LYS A 30 2.07 -10.63 9.38
CA LYS A 30 3.27 -10.81 10.17
C LYS A 30 4.39 -11.48 9.37
N THR A 31 4.07 -12.51 8.60
CA THR A 31 5.03 -13.19 7.71
C THR A 31 5.57 -12.24 6.65
N THR A 32 4.71 -11.45 6.01
CA THR A 32 5.10 -10.48 4.99
C THR A 32 5.98 -9.38 5.57
N LYS A 33 5.58 -8.81 6.71
CA LYS A 33 6.37 -7.80 7.43
C LYS A 33 7.74 -8.33 7.82
N SER A 34 7.81 -9.55 8.36
CA SER A 34 9.10 -10.18 8.71
C SER A 34 10.00 -10.42 7.50
N ARG A 35 9.43 -10.83 6.35
CA ARG A 35 10.17 -10.97 5.10
C ARG A 35 10.71 -9.62 4.63
N TYR A 36 9.87 -8.59 4.66
CA TYR A 36 10.24 -7.23 4.25
C TYR A 36 11.37 -6.68 5.09
N THR A 37 11.28 -6.75 6.41
CA THR A 37 12.37 -6.32 7.30
C THR A 37 13.67 -7.09 7.03
N LYS A 38 13.59 -8.39 6.76
CA LYS A 38 14.77 -9.18 6.40
C LYS A 38 15.37 -8.75 5.07
N GLU A 39 14.55 -8.55 4.03
CA GLU A 39 15.01 -8.07 2.72
C GLU A 39 15.72 -6.70 2.82
N GLU A 40 15.27 -5.81 3.71
CA GLU A 40 15.95 -4.53 3.95
C GLU A 40 17.29 -4.72 4.66
N GLN A 41 17.32 -5.54 5.72
CA GLN A 41 18.54 -5.82 6.47
C GLN A 41 19.60 -6.50 5.59
N ASP A 42 19.19 -7.48 4.78
CA ASP A 42 20.06 -8.18 3.83
C ASP A 42 20.56 -7.25 2.71
N SER A 43 19.90 -6.11 2.49
CA SER A 43 20.25 -5.12 1.48
C SER A 43 21.10 -3.96 2.00
N ALA A 44 21.32 -3.85 3.31
CA ALA A 44 22.04 -2.72 3.90
C ALA A 44 23.49 -2.61 3.40
N ASP A 45 24.12 -3.74 3.10
CA ASP A 45 25.50 -3.83 2.59
C ASP A 45 25.56 -3.93 1.05
N LEU A 46 24.42 -3.86 0.37
CA LEU A 46 24.35 -3.88 -1.10
C LEU A 46 24.42 -2.46 -1.65
N GLU A 47 24.94 -2.32 -2.87
CA GLU A 47 24.94 -1.05 -3.60
C GLU A 47 23.49 -0.55 -3.77
N VAL A 48 22.60 -1.38 -4.31
CA VAL A 48 21.17 -1.06 -4.43
C VAL A 48 20.44 -1.42 -3.15
N ARG A 49 19.99 -0.41 -2.41
CA ARG A 49 19.22 -0.57 -1.16
C ARG A 49 17.76 -0.93 -1.43
N LYS A 50 17.17 -1.78 -0.58
CA LYS A 50 15.74 -2.13 -0.60
C LYS A 50 14.98 -1.39 0.49
N TYR A 51 13.84 -0.81 0.12
CA TYR A 51 12.97 -0.06 0.99
C TYR A 51 11.55 -0.64 0.96
N ASN A 52 11.21 -1.41 1.98
CA ASN A 52 9.94 -2.10 2.08
C ASN A 52 9.04 -1.46 3.14
N ALA A 53 7.76 -1.30 2.84
CA ALA A 53 6.74 -0.72 3.73
C ALA A 53 5.45 -1.53 3.68
N ILE A 54 4.93 -1.94 4.85
CA ILE A 54 3.63 -2.63 4.94
C ILE A 54 2.75 -2.08 6.06
N CYS A 55 1.57 -1.58 5.67
CA CYS A 55 0.60 -0.98 6.59
C CYS A 55 1.21 0.11 7.49
N GLU A 56 2.14 0.92 6.97
CA GLU A 56 2.85 1.95 7.73
C GLU A 56 3.24 3.16 6.84
N LYS A 57 3.60 4.29 7.47
CA LYS A 57 4.31 5.38 6.80
C LYS A 57 5.81 5.04 6.83
N LYS A 58 6.50 5.19 5.70
CA LYS A 58 7.95 5.04 5.59
C LYS A 58 8.52 6.25 4.85
N VAL A 59 9.48 6.92 5.47
CA VAL A 59 10.26 7.99 4.85
C VAL A 59 11.70 7.51 4.75
N VAL A 60 12.30 7.67 3.58
CA VAL A 60 13.68 7.30 3.29
C VAL A 60 14.35 8.53 2.74
N GLU A 61 15.29 9.08 3.50
CA GLU A 61 16.09 10.23 3.12
C GLU A 61 17.49 9.78 2.73
N VAL A 62 17.99 10.29 1.60
CA VAL A 62 19.37 10.12 1.16
C VAL A 62 19.96 11.51 1.02
N GLU A 63 20.83 11.87 1.96
CA GLU A 63 21.45 13.19 2.06
C GLU A 63 22.95 13.07 1.87
N ASP A 64 23.54 13.94 1.05
CA ASP A 64 24.99 14.05 0.85
C ASP A 64 25.71 12.73 0.48
N GLU A 65 24.95 11.70 0.09
CA GLU A 65 25.42 10.37 -0.32
C GLU A 65 25.18 10.18 -1.83
N GLU A 66 26.07 9.43 -2.49
CA GLU A 66 25.83 8.97 -3.86
C GLU A 66 24.61 8.06 -3.89
N PHE A 67 23.57 8.46 -4.63
CA PHE A 67 22.44 7.60 -4.89
C PHE A 67 22.75 6.72 -6.10
N VAL A 68 22.74 5.41 -5.87
CA VAL A 68 23.08 4.38 -6.87
C VAL A 68 21.86 3.60 -7.37
N GLY A 69 20.67 3.95 -6.88
CA GLY A 69 19.40 3.28 -7.18
C GLY A 69 18.82 2.53 -5.98
N CYS A 70 17.54 2.15 -6.09
CA CYS A 70 16.86 1.41 -5.04
C CYS A 70 15.72 0.53 -5.56
N GLU A 71 15.26 -0.38 -4.70
CA GLU A 71 14.03 -1.15 -4.89
C GLU A 71 13.03 -0.82 -3.78
N ILE A 72 11.80 -0.44 -4.13
CA ILE A 72 10.74 -0.10 -3.18
C ILE A 72 9.61 -1.12 -3.26
N LYS A 73 9.19 -1.72 -2.14
CA LYS A 73 7.91 -2.45 -2.06
C LYS A 73 6.99 -1.79 -1.06
N SER A 74 5.89 -1.23 -1.54
CA SER A 74 4.92 -0.53 -0.71
C SER A 74 3.56 -1.21 -0.82
N VAL A 75 3.05 -1.71 0.32
CA VAL A 75 1.75 -2.38 0.39
C VAL A 75 0.89 -1.76 1.48
N ALA A 76 -0.25 -1.18 1.10
CA ALA A 76 -1.17 -0.49 2.01
C ALA A 76 -0.47 0.57 2.88
N SER A 77 0.47 1.30 2.28
CA SER A 77 1.43 2.16 2.98
C SER A 77 1.52 3.54 2.34
N ASN A 78 2.09 4.49 3.07
CA ASN A 78 2.55 5.76 2.51
C ASN A 78 4.08 5.75 2.51
N THR A 79 4.70 5.93 1.35
CA THR A 79 6.15 5.81 1.20
C THR A 79 6.72 7.04 0.52
N THR A 80 7.60 7.74 1.21
CA THR A 80 8.35 8.88 0.67
C THR A 80 9.81 8.45 0.49
N LEU A 81 10.34 8.61 -0.73
CA LEU A 81 11.76 8.55 -1.01
C LEU A 81 12.23 9.96 -1.30
N ASP A 82 12.99 10.53 -0.37
CA ASP A 82 13.58 11.84 -0.48
C ASP A 82 15.03 11.74 -0.94
N LEU A 83 15.27 12.20 -2.17
CA LEU A 83 16.58 12.32 -2.79
C LEU A 83 16.97 13.80 -3.00
N GLY A 84 16.26 14.74 -2.38
CA GLY A 84 16.44 16.18 -2.60
C GLY A 84 17.85 16.70 -2.33
N LEU A 85 18.62 16.01 -1.49
CA LEU A 85 20.04 16.29 -1.21
C LEU A 85 20.99 15.18 -1.67
N ALA A 86 20.50 14.20 -2.43
CA ALA A 86 21.32 13.09 -2.89
C ALA A 86 22.23 13.51 -4.06
N VAL A 87 23.40 12.88 -4.16
CA VAL A 87 24.36 13.10 -5.24
C VAL A 87 24.17 12.06 -6.34
N PHE A 88 24.05 12.50 -7.59
CA PHE A 88 23.92 11.62 -8.76
C PHE A 88 25.18 11.72 -9.61
N GLU A 89 25.98 10.65 -9.66
CA GLU A 89 27.18 10.55 -10.52
C GLU A 89 26.92 9.78 -11.82
N LYS A 90 25.78 9.09 -11.90
CA LYS A 90 25.37 8.23 -13.01
C LYS A 90 23.85 8.20 -13.15
N ASP A 91 23.40 7.68 -14.27
CA ASP A 91 22.00 7.29 -14.46
C ASP A 91 21.63 6.18 -13.47
N VAL A 92 20.46 6.30 -12.84
CA VAL A 92 20.03 5.40 -11.78
C VAL A 92 18.64 4.84 -12.03
N TYR A 93 18.35 3.74 -11.34
CA TYR A 93 17.07 3.05 -11.43
C TYR A 93 16.38 3.04 -10.07
N ILE A 94 15.12 3.46 -10.07
CA ILE A 94 14.20 3.29 -8.95
C ILE A 94 13.18 2.25 -9.40
N ASN A 95 13.36 1.02 -8.93
CA ASN A 95 12.41 -0.05 -9.18
C ASN A 95 11.37 -0.07 -8.07
N PHE A 96 10.08 -0.03 -8.38
CA PHE A 96 9.06 -0.08 -7.33
C PHE A 96 7.89 -1.02 -7.64
N GLU A 97 7.36 -1.61 -6.58
CA GLU A 97 6.09 -2.32 -6.58
C GLU A 97 5.19 -1.68 -5.53
N SER A 98 4.06 -1.14 -5.99
CA SER A 98 3.11 -0.42 -5.14
C SER A 98 1.73 -1.06 -5.26
N VAL A 99 1.12 -1.41 -4.12
CA VAL A 99 -0.22 -1.99 -4.04
C VAL A 99 -1.02 -1.29 -2.94
N CYS A 100 -2.11 -0.63 -3.30
CA CYS A 100 -2.95 0.13 -2.36
C CYS A 100 -2.16 1.19 -1.56
N SER A 101 -1.18 1.82 -2.19
CA SER A 101 -0.22 2.70 -1.50
C SER A 101 -0.11 4.06 -2.16
N ASN A 102 0.39 5.03 -1.40
CA ASN A 102 0.89 6.30 -1.94
C ASN A 102 2.41 6.26 -1.94
N VAL A 103 3.03 6.55 -3.07
CA VAL A 103 4.48 6.63 -3.23
C VAL A 103 4.83 8.02 -3.72
N THR A 104 5.68 8.72 -2.98
CA THR A 104 6.21 10.04 -3.35
C THR A 104 7.71 9.91 -3.54
N ILE A 105 8.22 10.33 -4.68
CA ILE A 105 9.65 10.37 -4.99
C ILE A 105 10.03 11.84 -5.19
N ILE A 106 10.88 12.34 -4.30
CA ILE A 106 11.39 13.72 -4.36
C ILE A 106 12.78 13.65 -4.98
N LEU A 107 13.01 14.49 -5.98
CA LEU A 107 14.27 14.54 -6.73
C LEU A 107 14.93 15.90 -6.62
N PRO A 108 16.27 15.96 -6.61
CA PRO A 108 16.96 17.24 -6.59
C PRO A 108 16.80 17.94 -7.94
N GLU A 109 17.14 19.23 -7.97
CA GLU A 109 17.24 19.97 -9.21
C GLU A 109 18.36 19.42 -10.11
N GLY A 110 18.21 19.59 -11.42
CA GLY A 110 19.25 19.22 -12.39
C GLY A 110 19.34 17.71 -12.67
N VAL A 111 18.25 16.97 -12.44
CA VAL A 111 18.12 15.55 -12.76
C VAL A 111 16.92 15.33 -13.68
N ASN A 112 17.10 14.57 -14.75
CA ASN A 112 16.04 14.18 -15.65
C ASN A 112 15.28 12.95 -15.13
N VAL A 113 14.03 12.78 -15.52
CA VAL A 113 13.20 11.63 -15.15
C VAL A 113 12.63 10.94 -16.36
N ALA A 114 12.72 9.61 -16.38
CA ALA A 114 11.99 8.75 -17.30
C ALA A 114 11.12 7.77 -16.51
N CYS A 115 9.83 7.67 -16.85
CA CYS A 115 8.90 6.79 -16.16
C CYS A 115 8.44 5.63 -17.05
N ASP A 116 8.64 4.39 -16.60
CA ASP A 116 8.06 3.19 -17.20
C ASP A 116 7.28 2.41 -16.13
N ILE A 117 5.99 2.74 -16.00
CA ILE A 117 5.15 2.26 -14.90
C ILE A 117 3.93 1.50 -15.43
N GLU A 118 3.82 0.23 -15.08
CA GLU A 118 2.62 -0.58 -15.32
C GLU A 118 1.51 -0.14 -14.36
N LYS A 119 0.50 0.55 -14.89
CA LYS A 119 -0.63 1.09 -14.10
C LYS A 119 -1.81 0.12 -14.10
N ARG A 120 -2.20 -0.34 -12.92
CA ARG A 120 -3.42 -1.11 -12.68
C ARG A 120 -4.35 -0.33 -11.76
N ILE A 121 -5.15 0.57 -12.34
CA ILE A 121 -6.01 1.49 -11.57
C ILE A 121 -5.14 2.38 -10.65
N ALA A 122 -4.15 3.06 -11.22
CA ALA A 122 -3.22 3.88 -10.47
C ALA A 122 -3.06 5.27 -11.10
N GLY A 123 -2.87 6.28 -10.25
CA GLY A 123 -2.48 7.63 -10.66
C GLY A 123 -0.96 7.75 -10.64
N VAL A 124 -0.38 8.31 -11.71
CA VAL A 124 1.05 8.62 -11.77
C VAL A 124 1.20 10.05 -12.25
N HIS A 125 1.85 10.89 -11.47
CA HIS A 125 2.17 12.28 -11.81
C HIS A 125 3.68 12.45 -11.80
N ASN A 126 4.23 12.99 -12.88
CA ASN A 126 5.61 13.42 -12.95
C ASN A 126 5.61 14.93 -13.15
N LEU A 127 6.14 15.66 -12.17
CA LEU A 127 6.25 17.11 -12.16
C LEU A 127 7.69 17.59 -12.41
N VAL A 128 8.63 16.68 -12.67
CA VAL A 128 10.00 17.02 -13.03
C VAL A 128 10.06 17.44 -14.48
N GLU A 129 10.67 18.60 -14.73
CA GLU A 129 10.91 19.14 -16.06
C GLU A 129 12.27 18.68 -16.57
N ASN A 130 12.27 17.87 -17.64
CA ASN A 130 13.51 17.39 -18.23
C ASN A 130 14.18 18.46 -19.10
N VAL A 131 15.51 18.48 -19.06
CA VAL A 131 16.38 19.37 -19.82
C VAL A 131 17.32 18.56 -20.71
N ASP A 132 17.37 18.92 -21.99
CA ASP A 132 18.18 18.24 -23.01
C ASP A 132 19.62 18.80 -23.05
N GLU A 133 20.28 18.93 -21.89
CA GLU A 133 21.67 19.37 -21.77
C GLU A 133 22.62 18.18 -21.54
N GLU A 134 23.82 18.27 -22.14
CA GLU A 134 24.83 17.21 -22.04
C GLU A 134 25.43 17.19 -20.62
N GLY A 135 25.40 16.02 -19.97
CA GLY A 135 25.91 15.83 -18.61
C GLY A 135 24.84 15.73 -17.52
N ILE A 136 23.55 15.81 -17.86
CA ILE A 136 22.45 15.64 -16.89
C ILE A 136 22.09 14.16 -16.78
N HIS A 137 22.17 13.63 -15.55
CA HIS A 137 21.82 12.25 -15.24
C HIS A 137 20.31 12.04 -15.27
N THR A 138 19.89 10.85 -15.67
CA THR A 138 18.48 10.45 -15.73
C THR A 138 18.15 9.42 -14.65
N VAL A 139 17.07 9.67 -13.92
CA VAL A 139 16.43 8.74 -13.00
C VAL A 139 15.34 7.98 -13.74
N TYR A 140 15.52 6.68 -13.84
CA TYR A 140 14.53 5.77 -14.42
C TYR A 140 13.63 5.24 -13.31
N VAL A 141 12.39 5.73 -13.27
CA VAL A 141 11.35 5.25 -12.35
C VAL A 141 10.56 4.15 -13.04
N ILE A 142 10.85 2.91 -12.67
CA ILE A 142 10.31 1.72 -13.30
C ILE A 142 9.52 0.91 -12.29
N GLY A 143 8.34 0.42 -12.64
CA GLY A 143 7.62 -0.38 -11.67
C GLY A 143 6.19 -0.75 -12.01
N LYS A 144 5.50 -1.26 -10.99
CA LYS A 144 4.09 -1.63 -11.05
C LYS A 144 3.32 -0.89 -9.97
N ALA A 145 2.23 -0.24 -10.35
CA ALA A 145 1.35 0.47 -9.43
C ALA A 145 -0.08 -0.08 -9.55
N THR A 146 -0.61 -0.65 -8.46
CA THR A 146 -1.95 -1.23 -8.41
C THR A 146 -2.78 -0.56 -7.32
N LEU A 147 -3.89 0.11 -7.67
CA LEU A 147 -4.69 0.88 -6.72
C LEU A 147 -3.86 1.90 -5.92
N SER A 148 -2.88 2.51 -6.58
CA SER A 148 -1.87 3.35 -5.93
C SER A 148 -1.79 4.73 -6.56
N LYS A 149 -1.25 5.69 -5.82
CA LYS A 149 -0.81 6.99 -6.33
C LYS A 149 0.72 7.03 -6.32
N VAL A 150 1.32 7.51 -7.40
CA VAL A 150 2.76 7.71 -7.53
C VAL A 150 3.01 9.15 -7.97
N ASP A 151 3.63 9.94 -7.11
CA ASP A 151 4.01 11.31 -7.41
C ASP A 151 5.53 11.41 -7.48
N ILE A 152 6.04 11.97 -8.56
CA ILE A 152 7.46 12.26 -8.76
C ILE A 152 7.58 13.77 -8.87
N ILE A 153 8.21 14.38 -7.88
CA ILE A 153 8.22 15.83 -7.68
C ILE A 153 9.65 16.34 -7.55
N PRO A 154 9.95 17.54 -8.09
CA PRO A 154 11.19 18.23 -7.75
C PRO A 154 11.13 18.70 -6.29
N VAL A 155 12.30 18.76 -5.63
CA VAL A 155 12.45 19.21 -4.24
C VAL A 155 11.81 20.57 -3.98
N ASN A 156 11.77 21.47 -4.96
CA ASN A 156 11.14 22.80 -4.84
C ASN A 156 9.63 22.78 -4.49
N PHE A 157 8.94 21.67 -4.74
CA PHE A 157 7.52 21.52 -4.44
C PHE A 157 7.27 20.82 -3.11
N TYR A 158 8.32 20.29 -2.49
CA TYR A 158 8.22 19.57 -1.23
C TYR A 158 8.51 20.53 -0.08
N VAL A 159 7.51 20.69 0.78
CA VAL A 159 7.60 21.36 2.07
C VAL A 159 7.37 20.26 3.08
N ASP A 160 8.30 20.06 4.01
CA ASP A 160 8.16 19.00 5.01
C ASP A 160 6.89 19.21 5.82
N ASP A 161 6.25 18.10 6.23
CA ASP A 161 5.04 18.14 7.07
C ASP A 161 5.29 18.97 8.36
N ASP A 162 6.53 19.05 8.84
CA ASP A 162 6.96 19.83 10.00
C ASP A 162 6.99 21.36 9.75
N ASP A 163 7.17 21.80 8.49
CA ASP A 163 7.13 23.22 8.10
C ASP A 163 5.68 23.74 7.92
N VAL A 164 4.69 22.85 8.00
CA VAL A 164 3.25 23.18 7.92
C VAL A 164 2.66 23.50 9.30
N GLU A 165 3.31 23.06 10.40
CA GLU A 165 2.83 23.36 11.76
C GLU A 165 2.87 24.87 12.06
N ASP A 166 3.79 25.64 11.46
CA ASP A 166 3.84 27.10 11.58
C ASP A 166 2.67 27.81 10.88
N ILE A 167 1.95 27.14 9.98
CA ILE A 167 0.79 27.72 9.26
C ILE A 167 -0.53 27.40 9.98
N LEU A 168 -0.60 26.29 10.72
CA LEU A 168 -1.83 25.85 11.40
C LEU A 168 -1.96 26.39 12.83
N ALA A 169 -0.91 27.00 13.40
CA ALA A 169 -0.91 27.50 14.76
C ALA A 169 -1.67 28.83 14.97
N GLU A 170 -2.21 29.47 13.92
CA GLU A 170 -2.96 30.73 14.03
C GLU A 170 -4.48 30.63 13.80
N ASP A 171 -5.03 29.45 13.49
CA ASP A 171 -6.48 29.27 13.42
C ASP A 171 -7.00 28.69 14.74
N ASP A 172 -7.58 29.56 15.58
CA ASP A 172 -8.39 29.30 16.77
C ASP A 172 -9.49 28.25 16.51
N PHE A 173 -9.12 26.96 16.47
CA PHE A 173 -10.08 25.87 16.53
C PHE A 173 -10.40 25.60 18.00
N ASP A 174 -11.39 26.32 18.52
CA ASP A 174 -11.97 26.13 19.86
C ASP A 174 -12.29 24.64 20.10
N GLU A 175 -11.45 23.97 20.89
CA GLU A 175 -11.55 22.55 21.23
C GLU A 175 -12.73 22.25 22.20
N GLU A 176 -13.51 23.27 22.59
CA GLU A 176 -14.53 23.18 23.64
C GLU A 176 -15.94 22.75 23.17
N GLU A 177 -16.25 22.69 21.87
CA GLU A 177 -17.61 22.31 21.41
C GLU A 177 -17.78 20.85 20.91
N ALA A 178 -16.72 20.05 20.80
CA ALA A 178 -16.82 18.72 20.18
C ALA A 178 -17.26 17.58 21.12
N PHE A 179 -17.34 17.81 22.44
CA PHE A 179 -17.79 16.78 23.39
C PHE A 179 -18.68 17.40 24.48
N PRO A 180 -20.03 17.42 24.32
CA PRO A 180 -20.88 17.62 25.48
C PRO A 180 -20.64 16.45 26.45
N GLU A 181 -20.14 16.80 27.63
CA GLU A 181 -19.93 15.92 28.78
C GLU A 181 -21.16 15.01 28.94
N SER A 182 -20.96 13.70 28.86
CA SER A 182 -22.03 12.70 28.90
C SER A 182 -22.72 12.72 30.27
N GLY A 183 -23.78 13.50 30.39
CA GLY A 183 -24.75 13.36 31.47
C GLY A 183 -25.46 12.01 31.35
N ASP A 184 -25.50 11.27 32.47
CA ASP A 184 -26.06 9.92 32.59
C ASP A 184 -27.42 9.77 31.89
N VAL A 185 -27.47 8.97 30.82
CA VAL A 185 -28.72 8.57 30.17
C VAL A 185 -29.05 7.13 30.57
N ASP A 186 -30.00 6.98 31.49
CA ASP A 186 -30.61 5.70 31.87
C ASP A 186 -31.25 5.02 30.63
N VAL A 187 -30.62 3.96 30.13
CA VAL A 187 -31.16 3.15 29.03
C VAL A 187 -32.28 2.24 29.54
N LYS A 188 -33.54 2.66 29.36
CA LYS A 188 -34.71 1.82 29.58
C LYS A 188 -34.97 0.92 28.37
N VAL A 189 -34.62 -0.36 28.50
CA VAL A 189 -34.90 -1.40 27.50
C VAL A 189 -36.41 -1.57 27.33
N ILE A 190 -36.95 -1.25 26.16
CA ILE A 190 -38.34 -1.59 25.78
C ILE A 190 -38.29 -2.62 24.65
N ASN A 191 -38.46 -3.89 25.02
CA ASN A 191 -38.67 -4.98 24.07
C ASN A 191 -40.15 -5.00 23.67
N LYS A 192 -40.47 -4.72 22.40
CA LYS A 192 -41.82 -4.94 21.87
C LYS A 192 -41.75 -5.60 20.50
N SER A 193 -42.02 -6.90 20.51
CA SER A 193 -42.43 -7.69 19.36
C SER A 193 -43.78 -7.21 18.84
N GLU A 194 -43.89 -6.96 17.54
CA GLU A 194 -45.13 -7.22 16.79
C GLU A 194 -44.82 -7.33 15.29
N LYS A 195 -45.71 -8.05 14.61
CA LYS A 195 -45.54 -8.79 13.35
C LYS A 195 -46.65 -8.32 12.41
N GLU A 196 -46.39 -8.37 11.09
CA GLU A 196 -47.29 -8.30 9.91
C GLU A 196 -46.86 -7.20 8.93
N ALA A 197 -46.95 -7.34 7.60
CA ALA A 197 -47.10 -8.46 6.66
C ALA A 197 -47.02 -7.84 5.24
N VAL A 198 -46.32 -8.51 4.30
CA VAL A 198 -46.62 -8.61 2.84
C VAL A 198 -46.50 -7.30 2.01
N SER A 199 -45.96 -7.21 0.78
CA SER A 199 -45.74 -8.12 -0.34
C SER A 199 -44.59 -7.65 -1.25
N GLU A 200 -43.96 -8.62 -1.88
CA GLU A 200 -42.95 -8.58 -2.96
C GLU A 200 -43.49 -8.05 -4.31
N GLU A 201 -42.60 -7.46 -5.12
CA GLU A 201 -42.32 -7.90 -6.50
C GLU A 201 -40.93 -7.35 -6.93
N THR A 202 -39.91 -8.22 -7.00
CA THR A 202 -39.22 -8.74 -8.22
C THR A 202 -38.32 -7.71 -8.93
N VAL A 203 -37.01 -7.95 -9.10
CA VAL A 203 -36.42 -8.62 -10.29
C VAL A 203 -35.18 -9.47 -9.95
N LYS A 204 -35.12 -10.62 -10.62
CA LYS A 204 -34.16 -11.73 -10.62
C LYS A 204 -32.68 -11.36 -10.84
N SER A 205 -31.79 -12.21 -10.35
CA SER A 205 -30.66 -12.70 -11.13
C SER A 205 -30.30 -14.13 -10.72
N GLU A 206 -30.17 -14.97 -11.73
CA GLU A 206 -29.93 -16.41 -11.68
C GLU A 206 -28.46 -16.74 -11.40
N ASP A 207 -28.27 -17.81 -10.64
CA ASP A 207 -27.30 -18.90 -10.81
C ASP A 207 -25.87 -18.63 -11.37
N GLY A 208 -24.88 -19.14 -10.62
CA GLY A 208 -23.69 -19.74 -11.22
C GLY A 208 -22.34 -19.05 -11.02
N PHE A 209 -21.70 -19.25 -9.86
CA PHE A 209 -20.24 -19.24 -9.78
C PHE A 209 -19.73 -20.60 -9.29
N LYS A 210 -19.21 -21.39 -10.23
CA LYS A 210 -18.42 -22.59 -9.97
C LYS A 210 -17.01 -22.17 -9.52
N PRO A 211 -16.43 -22.74 -8.47
CA PRO A 211 -14.99 -22.67 -8.26
C PRO A 211 -14.31 -23.48 -9.37
N ALA A 212 -13.41 -22.85 -10.12
CA ALA A 212 -12.49 -23.57 -10.99
C ALA A 212 -11.38 -24.17 -10.10
N ASP A 213 -11.46 -25.49 -9.90
CA ASP A 213 -10.29 -26.28 -9.56
C ASP A 213 -9.29 -26.15 -10.72
N ASN A 214 -8.05 -25.78 -10.40
CA ASN A 214 -6.88 -26.17 -11.15
C ASN A 214 -5.76 -26.43 -10.16
N ALA A 215 -5.77 -27.66 -9.65
CA ALA A 215 -4.54 -28.35 -9.34
C ALA A 215 -3.81 -28.58 -10.68
N ASP A 216 -2.58 -28.11 -10.80
CA ASP A 216 -1.61 -28.81 -11.63
C ASP A 216 -0.24 -28.79 -10.94
N THR A 217 0.28 -30.00 -10.85
CA THR A 217 1.49 -30.45 -10.20
C THR A 217 2.65 -30.28 -11.17
N THR A 218 3.61 -29.40 -10.85
CA THR A 218 4.89 -29.39 -11.58
C THR A 218 5.76 -30.52 -11.04
N GLU A 219 5.73 -31.64 -11.76
CA GLU A 219 6.71 -32.70 -11.65
C GLU A 219 8.08 -32.25 -12.18
N ASP A 220 9.08 -32.70 -11.44
CA ASP A 220 10.52 -32.64 -11.63
C ASP A 220 10.93 -33.16 -13.03
N ASN A 221 11.76 -32.41 -13.75
CA ASN A 221 12.62 -32.96 -14.81
C ASN A 221 13.90 -32.11 -14.90
N THR A 222 14.93 -32.64 -14.26
CA THR A 222 16.34 -32.28 -14.39
C THR A 222 16.85 -32.57 -15.81
N GLU A 223 17.39 -31.58 -16.53
CA GLU A 223 18.46 -31.83 -17.50
C GLU A 223 19.52 -30.73 -17.41
N THR A 224 20.74 -31.19 -17.10
CA THR A 224 21.99 -30.46 -16.95
C THR A 224 22.52 -30.01 -18.32
N ILE A 225 22.82 -28.72 -18.47
CA ILE A 225 23.59 -28.16 -19.58
C ILE A 225 25.08 -28.17 -19.21
N ASN A 226 25.88 -28.99 -19.91
CA ASN A 226 27.34 -28.84 -19.94
C ASN A 226 27.73 -27.93 -21.11
N LEU A 227 28.54 -26.92 -20.79
CA LEU A 227 29.20 -25.99 -21.71
C LEU A 227 30.56 -26.53 -22.18
N GLU A 228 31.05 -25.96 -23.30
CA GLU A 228 32.37 -26.08 -23.96
C GLU A 228 32.48 -27.24 -24.98
N GLU A 229 33.00 -27.08 -26.20
CA GLU A 229 34.16 -26.29 -26.64
C GLU A 229 34.00 -25.66 -28.04
N VAL A 230 34.49 -24.42 -28.16
CA VAL A 230 35.52 -23.95 -29.11
C VAL A 230 35.85 -24.86 -30.32
N LYS A 231 35.47 -24.42 -31.54
CA LYS A 231 36.44 -24.00 -32.60
C LYS A 231 35.75 -23.35 -33.80
#